data_AF-A0A1V5XQX6-F1
#
_entry.id   AF-A0A1V5XQX6-F1
#
_cell.length_a   1.000
_cell.length_b   1.000
_cell.length_c   1.000
_cell.angle_alpha   90.00
_cell.angle_beta   90.00
_cell.angle_gamma   90.00
#
_symmetry.space_group_name_H-M   'P 1'
#
loop_
_entity.id
_entity.type
_entity.pdbx_description
1 polymer ?
#
loop_
_entity_poly.entity_id
_entity_poly.type
_entity_poly.pdbx_seq_one_letter_code
_entity_poly.pdbx_strand_id
1 'polypeptide(L)'
;MEFAIDHVPVEARARYTELGRQFGCVDTLAQAKLTLLAFERYGDQVARHGFIQLDADRLREVRDLLHQMTLQATDEDGRCKKTSQEYVQAIRGGKDARQRARSILYIIAQRLALCGDFIAAEAARAVVATLQQTESSRGDPFRLAAQLDQLRATLTIPRVDKEAERRGGPDAAQALVHAAEKLRAIANRHSVETHVRQPDNDFDLLCGMIVELVRDARRAARSAAREQNAECIAAAFALTKLYGPAASGVDSERSPTLR
;
A
#
# COMPACT_ATOMS: atom_id res chain seq x y z
N MET A 1 15.55 13.93 -22.55
CA MET A 1 14.31 13.84 -23.34
C MET A 1 13.24 14.42 -22.44
N GLU A 2 12.57 15.50 -22.84
CA GLU A 2 11.63 16.18 -21.95
C GLU A 2 10.36 15.35 -21.77
N PHE A 3 9.90 15.20 -20.52
CA PHE A 3 8.66 14.50 -20.21
C PHE A 3 7.47 15.28 -20.77
N ALA A 4 6.63 14.64 -21.58
CA ALA A 4 5.34 15.19 -21.96
C ALA A 4 4.21 14.32 -21.38
N ILE A 5 3.26 14.96 -20.69
CA ILE A 5 2.04 14.33 -20.16
C ILE A 5 1.30 13.60 -21.28
N ASP A 6 1.31 14.17 -22.49
CA ASP A 6 0.66 13.64 -23.68
C ASP A 6 1.20 12.29 -24.18
N HIS A 7 2.34 11.85 -23.69
CA HIS A 7 2.89 10.53 -24.02
C HIS A 7 2.47 9.42 -23.05
N VAL A 8 1.71 9.72 -21.97
CA VAL A 8 1.21 8.68 -21.07
C VAL A 8 0.08 7.90 -21.76
N PRO A 9 0.12 6.55 -21.83
CA PRO A 9 -0.97 5.78 -22.43
C PRO A 9 -2.31 6.03 -21.74
N VAL A 10 -3.42 6.03 -22.49
CA VAL A 10 -4.76 6.35 -21.97
C VAL A 10 -5.15 5.48 -20.76
N GLU A 11 -4.90 4.17 -20.85
CA GLU A 11 -5.17 3.23 -19.75
C GLU A 11 -4.34 3.54 -18.50
N ALA A 12 -3.07 3.95 -18.70
CA ALA A 12 -2.19 4.33 -17.61
C ALA A 12 -2.62 5.65 -16.97
N ARG A 13 -3.13 6.61 -17.76
CA ARG A 13 -3.65 7.89 -17.25
C ARG A 13 -4.79 7.67 -16.27
N ALA A 14 -5.82 6.91 -16.65
CA ALA A 14 -6.96 6.66 -15.77
C ALA A 14 -6.52 6.07 -14.41
N ARG A 15 -5.59 5.10 -14.45
CA ARG A 15 -5.03 4.49 -13.24
C ARG A 15 -4.25 5.50 -12.38
N TYR A 16 -3.40 6.32 -12.99
CA TYR A 16 -2.60 7.30 -12.25
C TYR A 16 -3.46 8.43 -11.71
N THR A 17 -4.41 8.95 -12.49
CA THR A 17 -5.37 9.94 -12.00
C THR A 17 -6.13 9.40 -10.78
N GLU A 18 -6.64 8.17 -10.84
CA GLU A 18 -7.33 7.55 -9.71
C GLU A 18 -6.42 7.38 -8.47
N LEU A 19 -5.17 6.99 -8.68
CA LEU A 19 -4.20 6.88 -7.59
C LEU A 19 -3.87 8.26 -6.99
N GLY A 20 -3.65 9.25 -7.84
CA GLY A 20 -3.27 10.60 -7.43
C GLY A 20 -4.37 11.31 -6.68
N ARG A 21 -5.65 11.05 -6.97
CA ARG A 21 -6.84 11.55 -6.23
C ARG A 21 -6.74 11.40 -4.72
N GLN A 22 -6.01 10.39 -4.25
CA GLN A 22 -5.89 10.06 -2.83
C GLN A 22 -4.82 10.89 -2.09
N PHE A 23 -3.89 11.52 -2.81
CA PHE A 23 -2.72 12.20 -2.22
C PHE A 23 -2.69 13.68 -2.59
N GLY A 24 -2.27 14.51 -1.63
CA GLY A 24 -2.06 15.93 -1.85
C GLY A 24 -0.73 16.21 -2.57
N CYS A 25 -0.68 17.27 -3.37
CA CYS A 25 0.52 17.61 -4.15
C CYS A 25 1.70 17.93 -3.23
N VAL A 26 1.47 18.61 -2.09
CA VAL A 26 2.52 18.96 -1.12
C VAL A 26 3.22 17.70 -0.57
N ASP A 27 2.44 16.73 -0.07
CA ASP A 27 3.00 15.50 0.49
C ASP A 27 3.67 14.63 -0.58
N THR A 28 3.11 14.65 -1.79
CA THR A 28 3.64 13.90 -2.94
C THR A 28 4.98 14.46 -3.42
N LEU A 29 5.11 15.79 -3.54
CA LEU A 29 6.37 16.46 -3.83
C LEU A 29 7.41 16.23 -2.73
N ALA A 30 7.00 16.32 -1.47
CA ALA A 30 7.88 16.05 -0.34
C ALA A 30 8.38 14.59 -0.34
N GLN A 31 7.52 13.62 -0.66
CA GLN A 31 7.91 12.22 -0.77
C GLN A 31 8.87 11.97 -1.96
N ALA A 32 8.61 12.59 -3.11
CA ALA A 32 9.48 12.48 -4.28
C ALA A 32 10.89 12.97 -3.94
N LYS A 33 11.01 14.12 -3.27
CA LYS A 33 12.30 14.66 -2.82
C LYS A 33 13.04 13.69 -1.90
N LEU A 34 12.37 13.13 -0.88
CA LEU A 34 13.01 12.16 0.02
C LEU A 34 13.48 10.89 -0.71
N THR A 35 12.67 10.41 -1.66
CA THR A 35 13.00 9.22 -2.45
C THR A 35 14.23 9.45 -3.34
N LEU A 36 14.32 10.63 -3.97
CA LEU A 36 15.48 11.00 -4.78
C LEU A 36 16.75 11.16 -3.93
N LEU A 37 16.67 11.78 -2.74
CA LEU A 37 17.79 11.85 -1.80
C LEU A 37 18.24 10.45 -1.32
N ALA A 38 17.29 9.54 -1.09
CA ALA A 38 17.61 8.16 -0.73
C ALA A 38 18.29 7.43 -1.91
N PHE A 39 17.85 7.70 -3.13
CA PHE A 39 18.45 7.13 -4.35
C PHE A 39 19.86 7.67 -4.61
N GLU A 40 20.14 8.94 -4.35
CA GLU A 40 21.51 9.48 -4.42
C GLU A 40 22.47 8.73 -3.48
N ARG A 41 21.98 8.31 -2.31
CA ARG A 41 22.78 7.59 -1.32
C ARG A 41 22.87 6.09 -1.59
N TYR A 42 21.78 5.47 -2.06
CA TYR A 42 21.65 4.01 -2.13
C TYR A 42 21.30 3.45 -3.52
N GLY A 43 21.42 4.27 -4.56
CA GLY A 43 21.01 3.96 -5.93
C GLY A 43 21.61 2.67 -6.47
N ASP A 44 22.92 2.49 -6.28
CA ASP A 44 23.63 1.29 -6.73
C ASP A 44 23.10 0.00 -6.08
N GLN A 45 22.71 0.07 -4.80
CA GLN A 45 22.15 -1.09 -4.10
C GLN A 45 20.75 -1.42 -4.58
N VAL A 46 19.90 -0.42 -4.87
CA VAL A 46 18.51 -0.65 -5.28
C VAL A 46 18.35 -0.91 -6.77
N ALA A 47 19.31 -0.50 -7.61
CA ALA A 47 19.29 -0.72 -9.06
C ALA A 47 19.19 -2.21 -9.43
N ARG A 48 19.90 -3.08 -8.70
CA ARG A 48 19.84 -4.54 -8.89
C ARG A 48 18.47 -5.15 -8.58
N HIS A 49 17.60 -4.40 -7.91
CA HIS A 49 16.25 -4.80 -7.54
C HIS A 49 15.17 -4.09 -8.35
N GLY A 50 15.56 -3.42 -9.45
CA GLY A 50 14.62 -2.94 -10.47
C GLY A 50 14.16 -1.49 -10.31
N PHE A 51 14.79 -0.67 -9.46
CA PHE A 51 14.62 0.78 -9.49
C PHE A 51 15.94 1.43 -9.90
N ILE A 52 16.04 1.84 -11.16
CA ILE A 52 17.29 2.26 -11.81
C ILE A 52 17.34 3.77 -12.04
N GLN A 53 18.47 4.26 -12.58
CA GLN A 53 18.66 5.68 -12.89
C GLN A 53 17.52 6.26 -13.76
N LEU A 54 17.05 5.50 -14.74
CA LEU A 54 15.94 5.91 -15.61
C LEU A 54 14.66 6.21 -14.81
N ASP A 55 14.34 5.40 -13.79
CA ASP A 55 13.16 5.59 -12.95
C ASP A 55 13.33 6.82 -12.04
N ALA A 56 14.54 7.04 -11.53
CA ALA A 56 14.89 8.23 -10.74
C ALA A 56 14.81 9.51 -11.58
N ASP A 57 15.26 9.46 -12.83
CA ASP A 57 15.16 10.58 -13.78
C ASP A 57 13.69 10.87 -14.10
N ARG A 58 12.89 9.83 -14.36
CA ARG A 58 11.45 9.95 -14.55
C ARG A 58 10.75 10.56 -13.32
N LEU A 59 11.13 10.14 -12.12
CA LEU A 59 10.60 10.71 -10.87
C LEU A 59 10.97 12.19 -10.72
N ARG A 60 12.18 12.58 -11.12
CA ARG A 60 12.64 13.97 -11.11
C ARG A 60 11.83 14.83 -12.08
N GLU A 61 11.66 14.37 -13.32
CA GLU A 61 10.87 15.06 -14.35
C GLU A 61 9.42 15.30 -13.91
N VAL A 62 8.73 14.25 -13.45
CA VAL A 62 7.32 14.34 -13.00
C VAL A 62 7.20 15.24 -11.77
N ARG A 63 8.15 15.17 -10.83
CA ARG A 63 8.21 16.06 -9.66
C ARG A 63 8.36 17.52 -10.08
N ASP A 64 9.27 17.81 -10.99
CA ASP A 64 9.58 19.18 -11.40
C ASP A 64 8.40 19.80 -12.16
N LEU A 65 7.73 19.02 -13.01
CA LEU A 65 6.51 19.43 -13.69
C LEU A 65 5.37 19.70 -12.70
N LEU A 66 5.13 18.80 -11.74
CA LEU A 66 4.14 19.02 -10.69
C LEU A 66 4.47 20.26 -9.85
N HIS A 67 5.76 20.49 -9.55
CA HIS A 67 6.18 21.64 -8.78
C HIS A 67 5.91 22.95 -9.51
N GLN A 68 6.25 23.02 -10.81
CA GLN A 68 5.96 24.18 -11.66
C GLN A 68 4.46 24.49 -11.71
N MET A 69 3.63 23.46 -11.96
CA MET A 69 2.18 23.62 -11.94
C MET A 69 1.66 24.11 -10.59
N THR A 70 2.20 23.59 -9.47
CA THR A 70 1.77 24.05 -8.14
C THR A 70 2.13 25.52 -7.88
N LEU A 71 3.27 26.01 -8.36
CA LEU A 71 3.68 27.41 -8.21
C LEU A 71 2.73 28.34 -8.98
N GLN A 72 2.42 28.00 -10.23
CA GLN A 72 1.47 28.76 -11.06
C GLN A 72 0.06 28.80 -10.44
N ALA A 73 -0.40 27.68 -9.87
CA ALA A 73 -1.72 27.62 -9.24
C ALA A 73 -1.80 28.38 -7.90
N THR A 74 -0.71 28.51 -7.14
CA THR A 74 -0.69 29.34 -5.92
C THR A 74 -0.83 30.83 -6.20
N ASP A 75 -0.42 31.28 -7.39
CA ASP A 75 -0.50 32.69 -7.80
C ASP A 75 -1.90 33.07 -8.31
N GLU A 76 -2.70 32.09 -8.79
CA GLU A 76 -4.02 32.34 -9.39
C GLU A 76 -5.21 31.94 -8.50
N ASP A 77 -5.15 30.83 -7.75
CA ASP A 77 -6.33 30.29 -7.03
C ASP A 77 -6.04 29.57 -5.70
N GLY A 78 -4.76 29.44 -5.28
CA GLY A 78 -4.37 29.04 -3.92
C GLY A 78 -4.74 27.61 -3.46
N ARG A 79 -5.31 26.76 -4.32
CA ARG A 79 -5.80 25.42 -3.94
C ARG A 79 -4.76 24.33 -4.20
N CYS A 80 -3.81 24.18 -3.28
CA CYS A 80 -3.01 22.96 -3.26
C CYS A 80 -3.76 21.84 -2.51
N LYS A 81 -3.91 20.69 -3.16
CA LYS A 81 -4.59 19.52 -2.60
C LYS A 81 -3.87 19.01 -1.35
N LYS A 82 -4.63 18.68 -0.31
CA LYS A 82 -4.13 18.05 0.93
C LYS A 82 -4.51 16.58 0.98
N THR A 83 -3.59 15.73 1.45
CA THR A 83 -3.87 14.31 1.69
C THR A 83 -4.94 14.18 2.78
N SER A 84 -5.99 13.40 2.52
CA SER A 84 -7.04 13.17 3.52
C SER A 84 -6.48 12.34 4.69
N GLN A 85 -6.44 12.92 5.89
CA GLN A 85 -6.03 12.19 7.10
C GLN A 85 -6.95 11.01 7.38
N GLU A 86 -8.25 11.14 7.09
CA GLU A 86 -9.23 10.06 7.23
C GLU A 86 -8.87 8.86 6.33
N TYR A 87 -8.49 9.14 5.07
CA TYR A 87 -8.02 8.13 4.13
C TYR A 87 -6.78 7.39 4.65
N VAL A 88 -5.74 8.13 5.07
CA VAL A 88 -4.50 7.55 5.59
C VAL A 88 -4.78 6.68 6.83
N GLN A 89 -5.61 7.16 7.75
CA GLN A 89 -5.99 6.41 8.95
C GLN A 89 -6.77 5.14 8.61
N ALA A 90 -7.67 5.18 7.65
CA ALA A 90 -8.43 3.99 7.24
C ALA A 90 -7.54 2.94 6.58
N ILE A 91 -6.62 3.34 5.71
CA ILE A 91 -5.64 2.42 5.11
C ILE A 91 -4.76 1.79 6.18
N ARG A 92 -4.31 2.57 7.17
CA ARG A 92 -3.53 2.05 8.31
C ARG A 92 -4.34 1.04 9.12
N GLY A 93 -5.53 1.44 9.59
CA GLY A 93 -6.40 0.55 10.37
C GLY A 93 -6.77 -0.74 9.62
N GLY A 94 -6.98 -0.67 8.31
CA GLY A 94 -7.19 -1.85 7.47
C GLY A 94 -5.97 -2.76 7.39
N LYS A 95 -4.75 -2.21 7.25
CA LYS A 95 -3.51 -3.00 7.27
C LYS A 95 -3.27 -3.67 8.62
N ASP A 96 -3.55 -2.97 9.72
CA ASP A 96 -3.39 -3.49 11.08
C ASP A 96 -4.38 -4.63 11.35
N ALA A 97 -5.65 -4.44 10.99
CA ALA A 97 -6.68 -5.49 11.07
C ALA A 97 -6.30 -6.72 10.23
N ARG A 98 -5.79 -6.51 9.02
CA ARG A 98 -5.29 -7.57 8.14
C ARG A 98 -4.15 -8.35 8.79
N GLN A 99 -3.16 -7.64 9.33
CA GLN A 99 -1.98 -8.27 9.94
C GLN A 99 -2.38 -9.09 11.17
N ARG A 100 -3.25 -8.57 12.03
CA ARG A 100 -3.80 -9.28 13.19
C ARG A 100 -4.50 -10.57 12.77
N ALA A 101 -5.42 -10.50 11.80
CA ALA A 101 -6.16 -11.68 11.34
C ALA A 101 -5.24 -12.73 10.68
N ARG A 102 -4.26 -12.29 9.88
CA ARG A 102 -3.27 -13.18 9.27
C ARG A 102 -2.43 -13.92 10.30
N SER A 103 -2.01 -13.24 11.38
CA SER A 103 -1.26 -13.87 12.48
C SER A 103 -2.07 -14.99 13.15
N ILE A 104 -3.34 -14.73 13.46
CA ILE A 104 -4.26 -15.74 14.03
C ILE A 104 -4.40 -16.94 13.07
N LEU A 105 -4.69 -16.67 11.80
CA LEU A 105 -4.86 -17.72 10.78
C LEU A 105 -3.59 -18.55 10.55
N TYR A 106 -2.41 -17.92 10.59
CA TYR A 106 -1.13 -18.62 10.46
C TYR A 106 -0.96 -19.67 11.56
N ILE A 107 -1.20 -19.28 12.82
CA ILE A 107 -1.12 -20.21 13.98
C ILE A 107 -2.16 -21.33 13.85
N ILE A 108 -3.37 -21.01 13.39
CA ILE A 108 -4.44 -22.00 13.19
C ILE A 108 -4.05 -23.00 12.09
N ALA A 109 -3.50 -22.54 10.97
CA ALA A 109 -3.05 -23.41 9.88
C ALA A 109 -2.00 -24.42 10.36
N GLN A 110 -1.01 -23.97 11.15
CA GLN A 110 -0.01 -24.85 11.74
C GLN A 110 -0.64 -25.89 12.67
N ARG A 111 -1.58 -25.49 13.54
CA ARG A 111 -2.28 -26.40 14.46
C ARG A 111 -3.08 -27.45 13.72
N LEU A 112 -3.87 -27.04 12.74
CA LEU A 112 -4.71 -27.91 11.93
C LEU A 112 -3.87 -28.93 11.13
N ALA A 113 -2.70 -28.50 10.61
CA ALA A 113 -1.78 -29.40 9.92
C ALA A 113 -1.19 -30.49 10.82
N LEU A 114 -1.04 -30.24 12.13
CA LEU A 114 -0.50 -31.19 13.11
C LEU A 114 -1.56 -32.13 13.72
N CYS A 115 -2.85 -31.90 13.50
CA CYS A 115 -3.92 -32.70 14.09
C CYS A 115 -4.05 -34.12 13.51
N GLY A 116 -3.42 -34.41 12.36
CA GLY A 116 -3.49 -35.74 11.72
C GLY A 116 -4.85 -36.12 11.11
N ASP A 117 -5.86 -35.25 11.23
CA ASP A 117 -7.19 -35.42 10.62
C ASP A 117 -7.22 -34.85 9.20
N PHE A 118 -7.78 -35.61 8.25
CA PHE A 118 -7.88 -35.21 6.84
C PHE A 118 -8.66 -33.91 6.68
N ILE A 119 -9.77 -33.74 7.42
CA ILE A 119 -10.62 -32.54 7.36
C ILE A 119 -9.84 -31.33 7.89
N ALA A 120 -9.10 -31.50 9.00
CA ALA A 120 -8.23 -30.46 9.54
C ALA A 120 -7.11 -30.08 8.54
N ALA A 121 -6.48 -31.06 7.88
CA ALA A 121 -5.45 -30.81 6.89
C ALA A 121 -5.99 -30.04 5.66
N GLU A 122 -7.22 -30.31 5.23
CA GLU A 122 -7.88 -29.56 4.17
C GLU A 122 -8.18 -28.11 4.58
N ALA A 123 -8.71 -27.91 5.79
CA ALA A 123 -8.90 -26.57 6.35
C ALA A 123 -7.57 -25.80 6.45
N ALA A 124 -6.48 -26.45 6.85
CA ALA A 124 -5.14 -25.85 6.87
C ALA A 124 -4.71 -25.37 5.48
N ARG A 125 -4.90 -26.19 4.43
CA ARG A 125 -4.60 -25.80 3.03
C ARG A 125 -5.42 -24.59 2.58
N ALA A 126 -6.71 -24.55 2.91
CA ALA A 126 -7.58 -23.42 2.60
C ALA A 126 -7.09 -22.13 3.28
N VAL A 127 -6.71 -22.21 4.56
CA VAL A 127 -6.14 -21.06 5.29
C VAL A 127 -4.84 -20.58 4.64
N VAL A 128 -3.93 -21.49 4.27
CA VAL A 128 -2.67 -21.14 3.58
C VAL A 128 -2.93 -20.42 2.26
N ALA A 129 -3.90 -20.89 1.47
CA ALA A 129 -4.29 -20.23 0.21
C ALA A 129 -4.80 -18.80 0.46
N THR A 130 -5.66 -18.59 1.47
CA THR A 130 -6.10 -17.24 1.85
C THR A 130 -4.92 -16.36 2.30
N LEU A 131 -3.98 -16.89 3.07
CA LEU A 131 -2.79 -16.15 3.50
C LEU A 131 -1.90 -15.74 2.32
N GLN A 132 -1.83 -16.53 1.25
CA GLN A 132 -1.12 -16.13 0.03
C GLN A 132 -1.86 -15.02 -0.73
N GLN A 133 -3.19 -15.16 -0.90
CA GLN A 133 -4.00 -14.22 -1.68
C GLN A 133 -4.15 -12.83 -1.01
N THR A 134 -3.97 -12.75 0.30
CA THR A 134 -4.19 -11.53 1.10
C THR A 134 -2.90 -10.83 1.54
N GLU A 135 -1.76 -11.15 0.95
CA GLU A 135 -0.45 -10.60 1.36
C GLU A 135 -0.34 -9.08 1.11
N SER A 136 -0.82 -8.60 -0.05
CA SER A 136 -0.68 -7.20 -0.43
C SER A 136 -1.91 -6.68 -1.18
N SER A 137 -2.37 -5.49 -0.79
CA SER A 137 -3.43 -4.75 -1.46
C SER A 137 -2.87 -3.69 -2.40
N ARG A 138 -1.53 -3.52 -2.45
CA ARG A 138 -0.85 -2.42 -3.16
C ARG A 138 -1.36 -1.02 -2.79
N GLY A 139 -1.94 -0.88 -1.60
CA GLY A 139 -2.48 0.40 -1.13
C GLY A 139 -3.82 0.80 -1.75
N ASP A 140 -4.48 -0.10 -2.47
CA ASP A 140 -5.85 0.10 -2.98
C ASP A 140 -6.87 -0.21 -1.86
N PRO A 141 -7.78 0.74 -1.54
CA PRO A 141 -8.77 0.56 -0.48
C PRO A 141 -9.84 -0.50 -0.80
N PHE A 142 -10.29 -0.64 -2.06
CA PHE A 142 -11.26 -1.66 -2.46
C PHE A 142 -10.65 -3.04 -2.40
N ARG A 143 -9.43 -3.19 -2.95
CA ARG A 143 -8.69 -4.45 -2.87
C ARG A 143 -8.39 -4.82 -1.41
N LEU A 144 -8.03 -3.85 -0.58
CA LEU A 144 -7.82 -4.10 0.85
C LEU A 144 -9.11 -4.57 1.51
N ALA A 145 -10.23 -3.89 1.28
CA ALA A 145 -11.54 -4.29 1.84
C ALA A 145 -11.91 -5.73 1.43
N ALA A 146 -11.75 -6.09 0.15
CA ALA A 146 -11.99 -7.46 -0.33
C ALA A 146 -11.09 -8.50 0.36
N GLN A 147 -9.81 -8.16 0.61
CA GLN A 147 -8.92 -9.04 1.38
C GLN A 147 -9.37 -9.19 2.84
N LEU A 148 -9.90 -8.13 3.46
CA LEU A 148 -10.44 -8.20 4.82
C LEU A 148 -11.68 -9.12 4.87
N ASP A 149 -12.55 -9.05 3.86
CA ASP A 149 -13.70 -9.96 3.76
C ASP A 149 -13.25 -11.41 3.63
N GLN A 150 -12.25 -11.68 2.79
CA GLN A 150 -11.72 -13.02 2.57
C GLN A 150 -11.11 -13.60 3.85
N LEU A 151 -10.36 -12.80 4.61
CA LEU A 151 -9.82 -13.20 5.91
C LEU A 151 -10.94 -13.50 6.92
N ARG A 152 -11.97 -12.65 6.94
CA ARG A 152 -13.14 -12.84 7.81
C ARG A 152 -13.86 -14.14 7.47
N ALA A 153 -14.13 -14.38 6.20
CA ALA A 153 -14.77 -15.62 5.74
C ALA A 153 -13.95 -16.85 6.13
N THR A 154 -12.61 -16.75 6.05
CA THR A 154 -11.70 -17.84 6.43
C THR A 154 -11.76 -18.13 7.94
N LEU A 155 -11.84 -17.10 8.79
CA LEU A 155 -12.01 -17.26 10.24
C LEU A 155 -13.32 -17.96 10.63
N THR A 156 -14.32 -17.95 9.74
CA THR A 156 -15.62 -18.58 9.95
C THR A 156 -15.76 -19.97 9.30
N ILE A 157 -14.73 -20.49 8.65
CA ILE A 157 -14.75 -21.84 8.07
C ILE A 157 -14.89 -22.86 9.20
N PRO A 158 -15.76 -23.88 9.08
CA PRO A 158 -15.84 -24.95 10.07
C PRO A 158 -14.47 -25.57 10.34
N ARG A 159 -14.15 -25.82 11.62
CA ARG A 159 -12.82 -26.25 12.14
C ARG A 159 -11.83 -25.12 12.34
N VAL A 160 -11.84 -24.08 11.49
CA VAL A 160 -11.05 -22.86 11.72
C VAL A 160 -11.69 -22.06 12.84
N ASP A 161 -13.00 -21.90 12.81
CA ASP A 161 -13.83 -21.20 13.80
C ASP A 161 -13.52 -21.61 15.25
N LYS A 162 -13.51 -22.93 15.55
CA LYS A 162 -13.26 -23.46 16.89
C LYS A 162 -11.87 -23.11 17.43
N GLU A 163 -10.86 -23.14 16.55
CA GLU A 163 -9.50 -22.74 16.94
C GLU A 163 -9.35 -21.20 16.97
N ALA A 164 -10.12 -20.48 16.16
CA ALA A 164 -10.16 -19.03 16.13
C ALA A 164 -10.79 -18.45 17.40
N GLU A 165 -11.88 -19.01 17.91
CA GLU A 165 -12.54 -18.60 19.16
C GLU A 165 -11.55 -18.49 20.33
N ARG A 166 -10.65 -19.47 20.47
CA ARG A 166 -9.64 -19.52 21.54
C ARG A 166 -8.51 -18.49 21.39
N ARG A 167 -8.41 -17.81 20.24
CA ARG A 167 -7.28 -16.94 19.86
C ARG A 167 -7.71 -15.52 19.51
N GLY A 168 -8.92 -15.13 19.93
CA GLY A 168 -9.46 -13.81 19.62
C GLY A 168 -9.95 -13.66 18.17
N GLY A 169 -10.32 -14.78 17.54
CA GLY A 169 -10.94 -14.83 16.22
C GLY A 169 -12.20 -13.97 16.09
N PRO A 170 -13.15 -14.00 17.06
CA PRO A 170 -14.34 -13.15 17.03
C PRO A 170 -14.01 -11.66 16.99
N ASP A 171 -13.14 -11.17 17.87
CA ASP A 171 -12.69 -9.77 17.89
C ASP A 171 -11.99 -9.38 16.59
N ALA A 172 -11.15 -10.27 16.05
CA ALA A 172 -10.49 -10.05 14.78
C ALA A 172 -11.50 -9.98 13.62
N ALA A 173 -12.49 -10.88 13.58
CA ALA A 173 -13.55 -10.87 12.58
C ALA A 173 -14.37 -9.57 12.63
N GLN A 174 -14.71 -9.08 13.82
CA GLN A 174 -15.40 -7.81 13.99
C GLN A 174 -14.54 -6.61 13.53
N ALA A 175 -13.25 -6.59 13.90
CA ALA A 175 -12.32 -5.55 13.44
C ALA A 175 -12.17 -5.53 11.91
N LEU A 176 -12.17 -6.70 11.25
CA LEU A 176 -12.15 -6.80 9.79
C LEU A 176 -13.40 -6.19 9.15
N VAL A 177 -14.60 -6.45 9.69
CA VAL A 177 -15.85 -5.85 9.20
C VAL A 177 -15.79 -4.33 9.26
N HIS A 178 -15.51 -3.77 10.44
CA HIS A 178 -15.46 -2.32 10.62
C HIS A 178 -14.41 -1.65 9.73
N ALA A 179 -13.22 -2.26 9.59
CA ALA A 179 -12.19 -1.73 8.71
C ALA A 179 -12.60 -1.81 7.23
N ALA A 180 -13.23 -2.90 6.77
CA ALA A 180 -13.70 -3.03 5.40
C ALA A 180 -14.81 -2.03 5.07
N GLU A 181 -15.77 -1.82 5.98
CA GLU A 181 -16.83 -0.81 5.85
C GLU A 181 -16.24 0.59 5.73
N LYS A 182 -15.31 0.95 6.61
CA LYS A 182 -14.65 2.28 6.59
C LYS A 182 -13.89 2.51 5.29
N LEU A 183 -13.17 1.49 4.80
CA LEU A 183 -12.45 1.57 3.52
C LEU A 183 -13.40 1.78 2.34
N ARG A 184 -14.51 1.03 2.26
CA ARG A 184 -15.52 1.21 1.21
C ARG A 184 -16.20 2.57 1.30
N ALA A 185 -16.53 3.03 2.51
CA ALA A 185 -17.16 4.34 2.70
C ALA A 185 -16.27 5.48 2.18
N ILE A 186 -14.97 5.44 2.50
CA ILE A 186 -14.01 6.44 2.02
C ILE A 186 -13.82 6.35 0.51
N ALA A 187 -13.69 5.13 -0.03
CA ALA A 187 -13.54 4.94 -1.48
C ALA A 187 -14.77 5.44 -2.26
N ASN A 188 -15.98 5.21 -1.73
CA ASN A 188 -17.23 5.70 -2.31
C ASN A 188 -17.40 7.22 -2.18
N ARG A 189 -16.98 7.85 -1.07
CA ARG A 189 -16.99 9.32 -0.97
C ARG A 189 -16.06 9.95 -1.99
N HIS A 190 -14.86 9.38 -2.15
CA HIS A 190 -13.92 9.85 -3.16
C HIS A 190 -14.46 9.67 -4.58
N SER A 191 -15.17 8.58 -4.90
CA SER A 191 -15.77 8.40 -6.22
C SER A 191 -16.94 9.38 -6.49
N VAL A 192 -17.71 9.78 -5.48
CA VAL A 192 -18.80 10.76 -5.63
C VAL A 192 -18.27 12.19 -5.77
N GLU A 193 -17.29 12.59 -4.96
CA GLU A 193 -16.61 13.90 -5.09
C GLU A 193 -15.93 14.07 -6.45
N THR A 194 -15.48 12.95 -7.04
CA THR A 194 -14.87 12.88 -8.37
C THR A 194 -15.82 13.28 -9.51
N HIS A 195 -17.13 13.03 -9.40
CA HIS A 195 -18.07 13.33 -10.48
C HIS A 195 -18.51 14.79 -10.54
N VAL A 196 -18.21 15.60 -9.50
CA VAL A 196 -18.69 16.98 -9.37
C VAL A 196 -17.60 18.03 -9.68
N ARG A 197 -16.31 17.67 -9.59
CA ARG A 197 -15.21 18.57 -9.98
C ARG A 197 -14.80 18.35 -11.44
N GLN A 198 -14.84 19.43 -12.23
CA GLN A 198 -14.11 19.49 -13.50
C GLN A 198 -12.62 19.20 -13.28
N PRO A 199 -11.92 18.67 -14.29
CA PRO A 199 -10.68 17.95 -14.07
C PRO A 199 -9.48 18.86 -13.85
N ASP A 200 -8.96 18.90 -12.62
CA ASP A 200 -7.51 19.07 -12.37
C ASP A 200 -6.77 17.76 -12.74
N ASN A 201 -7.04 17.22 -13.94
CA ASN A 201 -6.63 15.88 -14.37
C ASN A 201 -5.11 15.70 -14.31
N ASP A 202 -4.37 16.77 -14.57
CA ASP A 202 -2.91 16.74 -14.65
C ASP A 202 -2.26 16.73 -13.26
N PHE A 203 -2.81 17.46 -12.27
CA PHE A 203 -2.34 17.37 -10.89
C PHE A 203 -2.51 15.95 -10.34
N ASP A 204 -3.69 15.36 -10.52
CA ASP A 204 -3.98 14.00 -10.09
C ASP A 204 -3.11 12.99 -10.86
N LEU A 205 -2.98 13.12 -12.17
CA LEU A 205 -2.11 12.26 -12.98
C LEU A 205 -0.66 12.28 -12.48
N LEU A 206 -0.06 13.47 -12.34
CA LEU A 206 1.33 13.62 -11.89
C LEU A 206 1.52 13.12 -10.46
N CYS A 207 0.56 13.40 -9.55
CA CYS A 207 0.60 12.85 -8.21
C CYS A 207 0.58 11.31 -8.23
N GLY A 208 -0.30 10.70 -9.03
CA GLY A 208 -0.38 9.25 -9.16
C GLY A 208 0.90 8.62 -9.72
N MET A 209 1.50 9.25 -10.72
CA MET A 209 2.77 8.81 -11.29
C MET A 209 3.90 8.84 -10.26
N ILE A 210 4.02 9.93 -9.49
CA ILE A 210 4.99 10.02 -8.39
C ILE A 210 4.73 8.93 -7.37
N VAL A 211 3.48 8.74 -6.94
CA VAL A 211 3.12 7.73 -5.91
C VAL A 211 3.50 6.32 -6.37
N GLU A 212 3.29 5.97 -7.64
CA GLU A 212 3.71 4.67 -8.17
C GLU A 212 5.25 4.54 -8.17
N LEU A 213 5.98 5.53 -8.68
CA LEU A 213 7.44 5.51 -8.74
C LEU A 213 8.08 5.41 -7.34
N VAL A 214 7.59 6.15 -6.35
CA VAL A 214 8.12 6.05 -4.98
C VAL A 214 7.76 4.73 -4.31
N ARG A 215 6.61 4.12 -4.65
CA ARG A 215 6.26 2.76 -4.21
C ARG A 215 7.19 1.73 -4.83
N ASP A 216 7.58 1.90 -6.08
CA ASP A 216 8.53 1.02 -6.78
C ASP A 216 9.92 1.10 -6.17
N ALA A 217 10.41 2.32 -5.94
CA ALA A 217 11.66 2.56 -5.21
C ALA A 217 11.66 1.89 -3.83
N ARG A 218 10.56 2.03 -3.06
CA ARG A 218 10.41 1.37 -1.76
C ARG A 218 10.38 -0.16 -1.87
N ARG A 219 9.78 -0.73 -2.92
CA ARG A 219 9.78 -2.18 -3.16
C ARG A 219 11.20 -2.68 -3.42
N ALA A 220 11.92 -2.04 -4.34
CA ALA A 220 13.31 -2.35 -4.65
C ALA A 220 14.21 -2.23 -3.39
N ALA A 221 14.06 -1.15 -2.63
CA ALA A 221 14.81 -0.92 -1.39
C ALA A 221 14.56 -1.98 -0.31
N ARG A 222 13.31 -2.47 -0.15
CA ARG A 222 13.02 -3.58 0.78
C ARG A 222 13.68 -4.88 0.33
N SER A 223 13.75 -5.12 -0.98
CA SER A 223 14.45 -6.30 -1.50
C SER A 223 15.95 -6.19 -1.26
N ALA A 224 16.56 -5.04 -1.57
CA ALA A 224 17.97 -4.76 -1.33
C ALA A 224 18.36 -4.88 0.14
N ALA A 225 17.55 -4.31 1.04
CA ALA A 225 17.77 -4.40 2.48
C ALA A 225 17.77 -5.85 2.99
N ARG A 226 16.93 -6.73 2.43
CA ARG A 226 16.87 -8.14 2.81
C ARG A 226 18.08 -8.91 2.30
N GLU A 227 18.49 -8.69 1.05
CA GLU A 227 19.67 -9.35 0.48
C GLU A 227 20.95 -8.97 1.23
N GLN A 228 21.08 -7.69 1.60
CA GLN A 228 22.30 -7.13 2.19
C GLN A 228 22.27 -7.10 3.73
N ASN A 229 21.19 -7.57 4.36
CA ASN A 229 20.92 -7.42 5.79
C ASN A 229 21.10 -5.97 6.30
N ALA A 230 20.67 -4.98 5.50
CA ALA A 230 20.89 -3.56 5.75
C ALA A 230 19.55 -2.80 5.82
N GLU A 231 18.91 -2.80 6.99
CA GLU A 231 17.60 -2.18 7.20
C GLU A 231 17.58 -0.67 6.91
N CYS A 232 18.73 0.01 7.04
CA CYS A 232 18.89 1.42 6.74
C CYS A 232 18.55 1.77 5.28
N ILE A 233 18.79 0.85 4.33
CA ILE A 233 18.42 1.02 2.92
C ILE A 233 16.91 1.14 2.82
N ALA A 234 16.17 0.17 3.38
CA ALA A 234 14.72 0.24 3.39
C ALA A 234 14.28 1.54 4.07
N ALA A 235 14.72 1.81 5.30
CA ALA A 235 14.33 2.99 6.07
C ALA A 235 14.46 4.31 5.30
N ALA A 236 15.51 4.48 4.49
CA ALA A 236 15.71 5.68 3.67
C ALA A 236 14.61 5.90 2.61
N PHE A 237 14.06 4.83 2.05
CA PHE A 237 12.95 4.88 1.07
C PHE A 237 11.56 4.83 1.71
N ALA A 238 11.44 5.06 3.02
CA ALA A 238 10.14 5.01 3.70
C ALA A 238 9.16 6.06 3.14
N LEU A 239 7.89 5.65 2.98
CA LEU A 239 6.82 6.47 2.41
C LEU A 239 6.17 7.40 3.46
N THR A 240 6.99 8.06 4.27
CA THR A 240 6.58 8.77 5.49
C THR A 240 5.74 10.00 5.23
N LYS A 241 5.87 10.65 4.08
CA LYS A 241 5.06 11.83 3.74
C LYS A 241 3.67 11.44 3.24
N LEU A 242 3.56 10.30 2.55
CA LEU A 242 2.28 9.81 2.02
C LEU A 242 1.44 9.08 3.06
N TYR A 243 2.07 8.31 3.94
CA TYR A 243 1.37 7.44 4.90
C TYR A 243 1.74 7.71 6.35
N GLY A 244 2.48 8.78 6.65
CA GLY A 244 3.03 9.07 7.98
C GLY A 244 4.14 8.10 8.42
N PRO A 245 4.74 8.28 9.61
CA PRO A 245 5.78 7.39 10.12
C PRO A 245 5.24 5.96 10.22
N ALA A 246 6.07 4.99 9.82
CA ALA A 246 5.82 3.60 10.18
C ALA A 246 5.82 3.52 11.71
N ALA A 247 4.81 2.88 12.30
CA ALA A 247 4.89 2.54 13.71
C ALA A 247 6.23 1.80 13.93
N SER A 248 7.02 2.32 14.84
CA SER A 248 8.34 1.84 15.19
C SER A 248 8.36 0.32 15.36
N GLY A 249 9.12 -0.37 14.51
CA GLY A 249 10.05 -1.43 14.94
C GLY A 249 9.50 -2.62 15.72
N VAL A 250 8.44 -3.28 15.26
CA VAL A 250 8.22 -4.71 15.55
C VAL A 250 7.90 -5.43 14.23
N ASP A 251 8.79 -5.26 13.26
CA ASP A 251 8.73 -5.95 11.96
C ASP A 251 10.02 -6.79 11.74
N SER A 252 10.60 -7.25 12.86
CA SER A 252 11.58 -8.34 12.89
C SER A 252 10.89 -9.58 13.42
N GLU A 253 9.98 -10.14 12.63
CA GLU A 253 9.70 -11.57 12.72
C GLU A 253 9.34 -12.05 11.31
N ARG A 254 10.34 -12.73 10.74
CA ARG A 254 10.25 -13.54 9.53
C ARG A 254 8.91 -14.26 9.53
N SER A 255 8.04 -13.99 8.55
CA SER A 255 7.10 -15.02 8.13
C SER A 255 7.96 -16.21 7.68
N PRO A 256 7.86 -17.39 8.31
CA PRO A 256 8.59 -18.56 7.87
C PRO A 256 8.13 -18.84 6.44
N THR A 257 9.06 -18.79 5.50
CA THR A 257 8.85 -19.38 4.18
C THR A 257 8.49 -20.84 4.40
N LEU A 258 7.23 -21.20 4.16
CA LEU A 258 6.80 -22.58 4.00
C LEU A 258 7.65 -23.17 2.86
N ARG A 259 8.55 -24.09 3.20
CA ARG A 259 9.06 -25.08 2.25
C ARG A 259 8.10 -26.24 2.22
#